data_AF-A0A7G8EE59-F1
#
_entry.id   AF-A0A7G8EE59-F1
#
_cell.length_a   1.000
_cell.length_b   1.000
_cell.length_c   1.000
_cell.angle_alpha   90.00
_cell.angle_beta   90.00
_cell.angle_gamma   90.00
#
_symmetry.space_group_name_H-M   'P 1'
#
loop_
_entity.id
_entity.type
_entity.pdbx_description
1 polymer ?
#
loop_
_entity_poly.entity_id
_entity_poly.type
_entity_poly.pdbx_seq_one_letter_code
_entity_poly.pdbx_strand_id
1 'polypeptide(L)'
;MNNPATFSLRRIPLEQEQISSFYHVTSKESFWPILHTFPTYFDVNNANWQIFEEVNQRFANAACAEAAEGATVWIHDYNLWLVSGFIREKRPDLKIAFFHHTPFPGNDVFAILPWRKQIIESLLACDVVGFHIPRYTENFARAASCLLGVEKGPKESVATKFLKFGSALTEPTETPWLKYKNRKVKLVSSPVGTSPDVIQTLAVRNDVAELSKKIDEDTKKGRKLILSASRVDYTKGNEELLLAFERLLERRPDLHGKVVLMLACVAAASGMKIYEETQRLIEETAGRINGRFSLIDWVPIRFSTNRIPYEEMIAWFSKSDICWITPLRDGLNLVAKEYVAARKGRDGVLVLSEFTGASVVLDGALLTNPYSHKQMDDAIETALALPQEEQVSRMKKMVDAVDEFTVTDWADEQLQSLETVD
;
A
#
# COMPACT_ATOMS: atom_id res chain seq x y z
N MET A 1 -19.67 6.32 13.62
CA MET A 1 -19.14 7.50 14.34
C MET A 1 -20.27 8.50 14.49
N ASN A 2 -20.75 8.76 15.71
CA ASN A 2 -21.94 9.60 15.94
C ASN A 2 -21.62 11.09 16.18
N ASN A 3 -20.35 11.49 16.09
CA ASN A 3 -19.93 12.89 16.19
C ASN A 3 -18.54 13.07 15.53
N PRO A 4 -18.45 13.28 14.20
CA PRO A 4 -17.17 13.47 13.55
C PRO A 4 -16.51 14.76 14.06
N ALA A 5 -15.19 14.73 14.25
CA ALA A 5 -14.43 15.93 14.54
C ALA A 5 -14.67 16.97 13.43
N THR A 6 -14.94 18.21 13.81
CA THR A 6 -15.11 19.30 12.84
C THR A 6 -13.76 19.61 12.21
N PHE A 7 -13.66 19.52 10.89
CA PHE A 7 -12.47 19.93 10.14
C PHE A 7 -12.85 20.95 9.06
N SER A 8 -11.93 21.87 8.80
CA SER A 8 -12.04 22.83 7.69
C SER A 8 -11.37 22.25 6.45
N LEU A 9 -12.06 22.26 5.32
CA LEU A 9 -11.51 21.80 4.05
C LEU A 9 -11.18 22.99 3.15
N ARG A 10 -9.89 23.17 2.85
CA ARG A 10 -9.43 24.10 1.82
C ARG A 10 -9.06 23.35 0.55
N ARG A 11 -9.80 23.59 -0.53
CA ARG A 11 -9.53 23.01 -1.85
C ARG A 11 -8.59 23.93 -2.63
N ILE A 12 -7.58 23.34 -3.28
CA ILE A 12 -6.63 24.06 -4.14
C ILE A 12 -6.99 23.70 -5.59
N PRO A 13 -7.63 24.61 -6.34
CA PRO A 13 -8.07 24.29 -7.70
C PRO A 13 -6.86 24.16 -8.62
N LEU A 14 -6.77 23.10 -9.42
CA LEU A 14 -5.72 22.95 -10.43
C LEU A 14 -6.34 23.11 -11.83
N GLU A 15 -5.60 23.71 -12.74
CA GLU A 15 -5.98 23.77 -14.15
C GLU A 15 -5.79 22.40 -14.81
N GLN A 16 -6.48 22.14 -15.92
CA GLN A 16 -6.43 20.84 -16.59
C GLN A 16 -5.00 20.46 -17.03
N GLU A 17 -4.23 21.44 -17.50
CA GLU A 17 -2.82 21.25 -17.85
C GLU A 17 -1.97 20.87 -16.62
N GLN A 18 -2.21 21.55 -15.49
CA GLN A 18 -1.53 21.24 -14.24
C GLN A 18 -1.88 19.83 -13.76
N ILE A 19 -3.15 19.43 -13.81
CA ILE A 19 -3.57 18.06 -13.45
C ILE A 19 -2.84 17.03 -14.32
N SER A 20 -2.84 17.24 -15.63
CA SER A 20 -2.19 16.31 -16.56
C SER A 20 -0.68 16.21 -16.31
N SER A 21 0.01 17.34 -16.21
CA SER A 21 1.47 17.35 -16.05
C SER A 21 1.90 16.87 -14.65
N PHE A 22 1.32 17.44 -13.59
CA PHE A 22 1.66 17.10 -12.19
C PHE A 22 1.30 15.66 -11.84
N TYR A 23 0.06 15.23 -12.13
CA TYR A 23 -0.47 13.97 -11.63
C TYR A 23 -0.32 12.82 -12.63
N HIS A 24 -0.78 12.97 -13.88
CA HIS A 24 -0.70 11.87 -14.84
C HIS A 24 0.74 11.60 -15.27
N VAL A 25 1.52 12.63 -15.58
CA VAL A 25 2.88 12.46 -16.10
C VAL A 25 3.90 12.39 -14.96
N THR A 26 4.24 13.51 -14.31
CA THR A 26 5.34 13.55 -13.34
C THR A 26 5.14 12.56 -12.19
N SER A 27 3.93 12.48 -11.64
CA SER A 27 3.68 11.60 -10.50
C SER A 27 3.52 10.12 -10.88
N LYS A 28 2.88 9.79 -12.00
CA LYS A 28 2.53 8.39 -12.33
C LYS A 28 3.39 7.75 -13.42
N GLU A 29 3.97 8.54 -14.32
CA GLU A 29 4.89 8.07 -15.36
C GLU A 29 6.36 8.27 -14.98
N SER A 30 6.68 9.28 -14.13
CA SER A 30 8.07 9.51 -13.69
C SER A 30 8.34 8.96 -12.28
N PHE A 31 7.52 9.25 -11.27
CA PHE A 31 7.81 8.82 -9.89
C PHE A 31 7.35 7.42 -9.55
N TRP A 32 6.11 7.08 -9.88
CA TRP A 32 5.54 5.78 -9.53
C TRP A 32 6.40 4.59 -9.97
N PRO A 33 6.96 4.54 -11.20
CA PRO A 33 7.84 3.44 -11.60
C PRO A 33 9.10 3.35 -10.74
N ILE A 34 9.77 4.47 -10.49
CA ILE A 34 11.00 4.50 -9.70
C ILE A 34 10.74 4.08 -8.25
N LEU A 35 9.68 4.61 -7.64
CA LEU A 35 9.29 4.27 -6.27
C LEU A 35 9.00 2.80 -6.10
N HIS A 36 8.44 2.16 -7.14
CA HIS A 36 8.16 0.72 -7.14
C HIS A 36 9.27 -0.10 -7.83
N THR A 37 10.46 0.46 -8.08
CA THR A 37 11.61 -0.29 -8.64
C THR A 37 11.34 -0.91 -10.03
N PHE A 38 10.60 -0.20 -10.88
CA PHE A 38 10.41 -0.51 -12.29
C PHE A 38 10.99 0.59 -13.20
N PRO A 39 12.32 0.79 -13.22
CA PRO A 39 12.95 1.85 -14.00
C PRO A 39 12.74 1.72 -15.52
N THR A 40 12.31 0.56 -16.01
CA THR A 40 11.97 0.36 -17.42
C THR A 40 10.70 1.09 -17.85
N TYR A 41 9.79 1.42 -16.91
CA TYR A 41 8.59 2.23 -17.18
C TYR A 41 8.80 3.72 -16.87
N PHE A 42 10.00 4.12 -16.45
CA PHE A 42 10.32 5.51 -16.15
C PHE A 42 10.39 6.33 -17.44
N ASP A 43 9.53 7.35 -17.55
CA ASP A 43 9.66 8.40 -18.56
C ASP A 43 9.73 9.77 -17.90
N VAL A 44 10.79 10.51 -18.26
CA VAL A 44 11.06 11.87 -17.79
C VAL A 44 10.83 12.92 -18.88
N ASN A 45 10.80 12.52 -20.16
CA ASN A 45 10.87 13.46 -21.28
C ASN A 45 9.62 14.33 -21.38
N ASN A 46 8.49 13.81 -20.89
CA ASN A 46 7.21 14.52 -20.86
C ASN A 46 6.95 15.27 -19.55
N ALA A 47 7.83 15.12 -18.55
CA ALA A 47 7.64 15.73 -17.25
C ALA A 47 8.03 17.22 -17.27
N ASN A 48 7.09 18.08 -16.86
CA ASN A 48 7.37 19.50 -16.65
C ASN A 48 7.62 19.75 -15.16
N TRP A 49 8.89 19.79 -14.78
CA TRP A 49 9.28 20.00 -13.39
C TRP A 49 8.79 21.34 -12.83
N GLN A 50 8.76 22.39 -13.64
CA GLN A 50 8.32 23.71 -13.21
C GLN A 50 6.84 23.69 -12.79
N ILE A 51 5.99 22.93 -13.50
CA ILE A 51 4.59 22.73 -13.08
C ILE A 51 4.53 21.96 -11.76
N PHE A 52 5.38 20.95 -11.57
CA PHE A 52 5.43 20.22 -10.30
C PHE A 52 5.82 21.13 -9.12
N GLU A 53 6.81 21.99 -9.32
CA GLU A 53 7.22 23.03 -8.37
C GLU A 53 6.09 24.02 -8.09
N GLU A 54 5.42 24.52 -9.13
CA GLU A 54 4.31 25.47 -9.00
C GLU A 54 3.17 24.87 -8.17
N VAL A 55 2.74 23.64 -8.49
CA VAL A 55 1.68 22.97 -7.73
C VAL A 55 2.10 22.78 -6.27
N ASN A 56 3.29 22.27 -5.99
CA ASN A 56 3.80 22.12 -4.62
C ASN A 56 3.87 23.47 -3.88
N GLN A 57 4.28 24.54 -4.57
CA GLN A 57 4.34 25.89 -4.00
C GLN A 57 2.94 26.40 -3.63
N ARG A 58 1.90 26.07 -4.41
CA ARG A 58 0.50 26.42 -4.10
C ARG A 58 0.00 25.69 -2.86
N PHE A 59 0.32 24.40 -2.71
CA PHE A 59 0.04 23.64 -1.47
C PHE A 59 0.75 24.24 -0.26
N ALA A 60 2.04 24.57 -0.38
CA ALA A 60 2.80 25.22 0.68
C ALA A 60 2.22 26.59 1.07
N ASN A 61 1.82 27.41 0.09
CA ASN A 61 1.20 28.71 0.34
C ASN A 61 -0.12 28.59 1.09
N ALA A 62 -0.97 27.64 0.69
CA ALA A 62 -2.23 27.39 1.36
C ALA A 62 -2.01 26.92 2.81
N ALA A 63 -1.07 26.00 3.04
CA ALA A 63 -0.72 25.55 4.39
C ALA A 63 -0.18 26.70 5.25
N CYS A 64 0.72 27.55 4.72
CA CYS A 64 1.26 28.70 5.45
C CYS A 64 0.20 29.74 5.81
N ALA A 65 -0.84 29.91 4.97
CA ALA A 65 -1.91 30.87 5.21
C ALA A 65 -2.92 30.40 6.27
N GLU A 66 -3.12 29.09 6.40
CA GLU A 66 -4.05 28.49 7.38
C GLU A 66 -3.38 28.18 8.73
N ALA A 67 -2.08 27.87 8.72
CA ALA A 67 -1.35 27.47 9.91
C ALA A 67 -1.14 28.65 10.88
N ALA A 68 -1.63 28.51 12.11
CA ALA A 68 -1.31 29.41 13.22
C ALA A 68 0.21 29.43 13.52
N GLU A 69 0.67 30.38 14.33
CA GLU A 69 2.06 30.42 14.80
C GLU A 69 2.42 29.13 15.55
N GLY A 70 3.55 28.52 15.21
CA GLY A 70 4.02 27.28 15.84
C GLY A 70 3.17 26.03 15.57
N ALA A 71 2.22 26.10 14.63
CA ALA A 71 1.35 24.99 14.30
C ALA A 71 2.10 23.79 13.70
N THR A 72 1.46 22.62 13.75
CA THR A 72 1.94 21.40 13.09
C THR A 72 1.34 21.29 11.70
N VAL A 73 2.20 21.07 10.69
CA VAL A 73 1.81 20.75 9.32
C VAL A 73 2.27 19.33 9.00
N TRP A 74 1.31 18.45 8.71
CA TRP A 74 1.58 17.08 8.32
C TRP A 74 1.30 16.88 6.83
N ILE A 75 2.36 16.64 6.07
CA ILE A 75 2.35 16.48 4.61
C ILE A 75 2.32 14.98 4.28
N HIS A 76 1.49 14.61 3.31
CA HIS A 76 1.34 13.21 2.91
C HIS A 76 1.72 12.99 1.44
N ASP A 77 2.56 11.99 1.27
CA ASP A 77 2.90 11.30 0.03
C ASP A 77 3.70 12.07 -1.02
N TYR A 78 4.24 11.29 -1.97
CA TYR A 78 5.25 11.69 -2.93
C TYR A 78 4.84 12.80 -3.90
N ASN A 79 3.54 13.02 -4.11
CA ASN A 79 3.04 14.13 -4.91
C ASN A 79 3.43 15.51 -4.32
N LEU A 80 3.71 15.56 -3.01
CA LEU A 80 3.96 16.79 -2.26
C LEU A 80 5.39 16.88 -1.71
N TRP A 81 6.36 16.21 -2.35
CA TRP A 81 7.76 16.17 -1.89
C TRP A 81 8.43 17.54 -1.72
N LEU A 82 8.00 18.58 -2.43
CA LEU A 82 8.61 19.92 -2.34
C LEU A 82 7.93 20.85 -1.34
N VAL A 83 6.77 20.45 -0.79
CA VAL A 83 5.98 21.31 0.09
C VAL A 83 6.76 21.68 1.35
N SER A 84 7.49 20.74 1.97
CA SER A 84 8.23 20.99 3.21
C SER A 84 9.33 22.03 3.04
N GLY A 85 10.08 21.98 1.94
CA GLY A 85 11.09 22.99 1.60
C GLY A 85 10.47 24.38 1.49
N PHE A 86 9.40 24.51 0.70
CA PHE A 86 8.72 25.79 0.50
C PHE A 86 8.06 26.34 1.78
N ILE A 87 7.50 25.48 2.64
CA ILE A 87 6.95 25.91 3.94
C ILE A 87 8.08 26.41 4.83
N ARG A 88 9.18 25.65 4.95
CA ARG A 88 10.28 26.00 5.86
C ARG A 88 10.92 27.34 5.52
N GLU A 89 11.01 27.69 4.24
CA GLU A 89 11.51 29.01 3.80
C GLU A 89 10.62 30.17 4.26
N LYS A 90 9.30 29.98 4.29
CA LYS A 90 8.32 31.04 4.58
C LYS A 90 7.92 31.11 6.06
N ARG A 91 7.89 29.96 6.71
CA ARG A 91 7.33 29.77 8.06
C ARG A 91 8.28 28.88 8.87
N PRO A 92 9.46 29.40 9.27
CA PRO A 92 10.43 28.64 10.06
C PRO A 92 9.92 28.26 11.45
N ASP A 93 8.83 28.88 11.93
CA ASP A 93 8.17 28.59 13.21
C ASP A 93 7.37 27.28 13.22
N LEU A 94 6.96 26.77 12.05
CA LEU A 94 6.09 25.59 11.98
C LEU A 94 6.83 24.29 12.26
N LYS A 95 6.12 23.33 12.88
CA LYS A 95 6.55 21.94 12.99
C LYS A 95 6.08 21.17 11.76
N ILE A 96 6.97 20.52 11.03
CA ILE A 96 6.70 19.90 9.73
C ILE A 96 6.96 18.40 9.82
N ALA A 97 5.90 17.59 9.68
CA ALA A 97 6.02 16.16 9.43
C ALA A 97 5.75 15.85 7.95
N PHE A 98 6.45 14.85 7.43
CA PHE A 98 6.15 14.25 6.14
C PHE A 98 5.96 12.75 6.32
N PHE A 99 4.93 12.15 5.70
CA PHE A 99 4.78 10.70 5.68
C PHE A 99 4.72 10.17 4.24
N HIS A 100 5.58 9.19 3.94
CA HIS A 100 5.71 8.57 2.62
C HIS A 100 4.91 7.25 2.55
N HIS A 101 3.85 7.20 1.72
CA HIS A 101 2.93 6.06 1.69
C HIS A 101 3.30 4.99 0.66
N THR A 102 4.04 5.34 -0.38
CA THR A 102 4.58 4.34 -1.32
C THR A 102 5.90 3.77 -0.77
N PRO A 103 6.44 2.69 -1.38
CA PRO A 103 7.81 2.28 -1.08
C PRO A 103 8.79 3.43 -1.32
N PHE A 104 9.88 3.45 -0.55
CA PHE A 104 11.05 4.26 -0.87
C PHE A 104 12.14 3.32 -1.40
N PRO A 105 12.57 3.45 -2.66
CA PRO A 105 13.43 2.48 -3.32
C PRO A 105 14.88 2.60 -2.86
N GLY A 106 15.69 1.57 -3.16
CA GLY A 106 17.14 1.63 -2.92
C GLY A 106 17.79 2.85 -3.58
N ASN A 107 18.92 3.32 -3.03
CA ASN A 107 19.57 4.55 -3.50
C ASN A 107 19.97 4.50 -4.98
N ASP A 108 20.43 3.35 -5.47
CA ASP A 108 20.77 3.14 -6.89
C ASP A 108 19.58 3.39 -7.83
N VAL A 109 18.38 2.98 -7.41
CA VAL A 109 17.14 3.20 -8.15
C VAL A 109 16.63 4.64 -7.97
N PHE A 110 16.62 5.16 -6.74
CA PHE A 110 16.23 6.55 -6.48
C PHE A 110 17.13 7.55 -7.22
N ALA A 111 18.42 7.22 -7.38
CA ALA A 111 19.40 8.06 -8.06
C ALA A 111 19.09 8.28 -9.56
N ILE A 112 18.21 7.48 -10.17
CA ILE A 112 17.74 7.66 -11.54
C ILE A 112 16.96 8.98 -11.68
N LEU A 113 16.25 9.43 -10.65
CA LEU A 113 15.49 10.68 -10.71
C LEU A 113 16.43 11.89 -10.88
N PRO A 114 16.20 12.75 -11.88
CA PRO A 114 17.05 13.93 -12.08
C PRO A 114 16.86 14.96 -10.95
N TRP A 115 15.66 15.07 -10.40
CA TRP A 115 15.31 16.05 -9.36
C TRP A 115 15.59 15.57 -7.93
N ARG A 116 16.23 14.41 -7.79
CA ARG A 116 16.53 13.75 -6.50
C ARG A 116 17.14 14.69 -5.45
N LYS A 117 18.01 15.62 -5.87
CA LYS A 117 18.67 16.55 -4.95
C LYS A 117 17.65 17.45 -4.28
N GLN A 118 16.82 18.12 -5.06
CA GLN A 118 15.80 19.04 -4.57
C GLN A 118 14.75 18.33 -3.71
N ILE A 119 14.35 17.12 -4.11
CA ILE A 119 13.42 16.28 -3.36
C ILE A 119 13.98 15.97 -1.97
N ILE A 120 15.23 15.45 -1.89
CA ILE A 120 15.86 15.12 -0.61
C ILE A 120 16.09 16.38 0.23
N GLU A 121 16.54 17.49 -0.36
CA GLU A 121 16.72 18.75 0.36
C GLU A 121 15.41 19.27 0.97
N SER A 122 14.30 19.14 0.24
CA SER A 122 12.96 19.50 0.74
C SER A 122 12.53 18.58 1.89
N LEU A 123 12.68 17.26 1.76
CA LEU A 123 12.33 16.31 2.82
C LEU A 123 13.18 16.50 4.08
N LEU A 124 14.45 16.91 3.93
CA LEU A 124 15.33 17.27 5.04
C LEU A 124 14.98 18.63 5.70
N ALA A 125 14.02 19.37 5.14
CA ALA A 125 13.48 20.59 5.78
C ALA A 125 12.40 20.28 6.83
N CYS A 126 11.93 19.02 6.89
CA CYS A 126 11.02 18.53 7.92
C CYS A 126 11.69 18.47 9.31
N ASP A 127 10.87 18.30 10.33
CA ASP A 127 11.27 17.89 11.67
C ASP A 127 11.20 16.35 11.81
N VAL A 128 10.18 15.73 11.18
CA VAL A 128 9.98 14.28 11.13
C VAL A 128 9.72 13.82 9.69
N VAL A 129 10.36 12.73 9.26
CA VAL A 129 10.03 12.01 8.02
C VAL A 129 9.68 10.56 8.35
N GLY A 130 8.43 10.18 8.07
CA GLY A 130 7.86 8.87 8.35
C GLY A 130 7.75 7.98 7.11
N PHE A 131 7.93 6.67 7.32
CA PHE A 131 7.75 5.62 6.33
C PHE A 131 6.99 4.45 6.93
N HIS A 132 6.42 3.58 6.10
CA HIS A 132 5.70 2.41 6.60
C HIS A 132 6.57 1.39 7.33
N ILE A 133 7.79 1.15 6.86
CA ILE A 133 8.65 0.06 7.35
C ILE A 133 10.11 0.49 7.44
N PRO A 134 10.91 -0.15 8.31
CA PRO A 134 12.33 0.19 8.51
C PRO A 134 13.19 0.14 7.24
N ARG A 135 12.89 -0.77 6.32
CA ARG A 135 13.59 -0.85 5.03
C ARG A 135 13.52 0.45 4.23
N TYR A 136 12.36 1.11 4.21
CA TYR A 136 12.17 2.36 3.44
C TYR A 136 12.84 3.53 4.16
N THR A 137 12.79 3.55 5.48
CA THR A 137 13.56 4.47 6.33
C THR A 137 15.06 4.39 6.03
N GLU A 138 15.61 3.18 5.99
CA GLU A 138 17.03 2.96 5.67
C GLU A 138 17.39 3.35 4.24
N ASN A 139 16.50 3.07 3.29
CA ASN A 139 16.70 3.48 1.90
C ASN A 139 16.77 5.00 1.77
N PHE A 140 15.88 5.74 2.46
CA PHE A 140 15.93 7.20 2.50
C PHE A 140 17.20 7.72 3.17
N ALA A 141 17.58 7.17 4.33
CA ALA A 141 18.82 7.53 5.03
C ALA A 141 20.06 7.30 4.14
N ARG A 142 20.07 6.20 3.36
CA ARG A 142 21.13 5.90 2.40
C ARG A 142 21.13 6.89 1.24
N ALA A 143 19.97 7.20 0.66
CA ALA A 143 19.86 8.16 -0.44
C ALA A 143 20.35 9.56 -0.01
N ALA A 144 19.92 10.04 1.15
CA ALA A 144 20.34 11.33 1.69
C ALA A 144 21.84 11.37 1.99
N SER A 145 22.40 10.33 2.62
CA SER A 145 23.83 10.30 2.96
C SER A 145 24.72 10.19 1.73
N CYS A 146 24.34 9.40 0.73
CA CYS A 146 25.10 9.29 -0.52
C CYS A 146 25.02 10.55 -1.37
N LEU A 147 23.88 11.22 -1.43
CA LEU A 147 23.67 12.37 -2.31
C LEU A 147 24.15 13.69 -1.73
N LEU A 148 23.95 13.90 -0.42
CA LEU A 148 24.18 15.18 0.25
C LEU A 148 25.20 15.11 1.39
N GLY A 149 25.77 13.93 1.67
CA GLY A 149 26.73 13.76 2.77
C GLY A 149 26.13 13.99 4.16
N VAL A 150 24.83 13.73 4.34
CA VAL A 150 24.18 13.93 5.64
C VAL A 150 24.78 12.99 6.70
N GLU A 151 24.89 13.50 7.92
CA GLU A 151 25.29 12.70 9.08
C GLU A 151 24.11 11.82 9.51
N LYS A 152 24.40 10.58 9.88
CA LYS A 152 23.39 9.60 10.33
C LYS A 152 23.57 9.31 11.81
N GLY A 153 22.47 9.16 12.53
CA GLY A 153 22.50 8.61 13.87
C GLY A 153 23.03 7.17 13.92
N PRO A 154 23.51 6.71 15.08
CA PRO A 154 23.86 5.31 15.28
C PRO A 154 22.63 4.44 15.03
N LYS A 155 22.83 3.29 14.37
CA LYS A 155 21.72 2.36 14.11
C LYS A 155 21.21 1.76 15.40
N GLU A 156 19.89 1.62 15.49
CA GLU A 156 19.17 0.99 16.59
C GLU A 156 18.45 -0.26 16.11
N SER A 157 18.09 -1.18 17.02
CA SER A 157 17.29 -2.34 16.61
C SER A 157 15.85 -1.90 16.32
N VAL A 158 15.26 -2.43 15.25
CA VAL A 158 13.87 -2.10 14.90
C VAL A 158 12.91 -2.51 16.02
N ALA A 159 11.82 -1.73 16.14
CA ALA A 159 10.75 -1.99 17.10
C ALA A 159 10.18 -3.42 16.97
N THR A 160 9.70 -3.97 18.08
CA THR A 160 9.20 -5.35 18.18
C THR A 160 7.99 -5.64 17.29
N LYS A 161 7.28 -4.61 16.85
CA LYS A 161 6.17 -4.69 15.90
C LYS A 161 6.59 -5.13 14.49
N PHE A 162 7.87 -5.06 14.17
CA PHE A 162 8.39 -5.47 12.88
C PHE A 162 9.14 -6.80 13.00
N LEU A 163 8.90 -7.68 12.02
CA LEU A 163 9.71 -8.86 11.80
C LEU A 163 11.14 -8.45 11.42
N LYS A 164 12.12 -9.01 12.13
CA LYS A 164 13.56 -8.73 11.92
C LYS A 164 14.17 -9.58 10.80
N PHE A 165 13.52 -10.68 10.44
CA PHE A 165 13.96 -11.64 9.42
C PHE A 165 12.76 -12.43 8.87
N GLY A 166 12.93 -13.10 7.74
CA GLY A 166 11.95 -14.03 7.19
C GLY A 166 11.05 -13.50 6.07
N SER A 167 11.14 -12.20 5.73
CA SER A 167 10.51 -11.62 4.53
C SER A 167 11.53 -10.79 3.75
N ALA A 168 11.35 -10.67 2.43
CA ALA A 168 12.22 -9.89 1.54
C ALA A 168 12.42 -8.42 1.96
N LEU A 169 11.46 -7.84 2.69
CA LEU A 169 11.53 -6.44 3.13
C LEU A 169 11.96 -6.26 4.60
N THR A 170 12.26 -7.34 5.31
CA THR A 170 12.72 -7.25 6.72
C THR A 170 14.04 -6.50 6.84
N GLU A 171 14.21 -5.74 7.91
CA GLU A 171 15.41 -4.98 8.22
C GLU A 171 15.61 -5.04 9.74
N PRO A 172 16.74 -5.55 10.26
CA PRO A 172 16.92 -5.77 11.70
C PRO A 172 17.26 -4.49 12.48
N THR A 173 17.71 -3.45 11.79
CA THR A 173 18.19 -2.19 12.39
C THR A 173 17.83 -0.97 11.55
N GLU A 174 17.57 0.17 12.17
CA GLU A 174 17.23 1.42 11.48
C GLU A 174 17.98 2.65 12.01
N THR A 175 18.08 3.66 11.17
CA THR A 175 18.70 4.96 11.45
C THR A 175 17.63 5.89 12.05
N PRO A 176 17.78 6.34 13.32
CA PRO A 176 16.73 7.09 14.01
C PRO A 176 16.64 8.56 13.59
N TRP A 177 17.72 9.13 13.06
CA TRP A 177 17.75 10.54 12.64
C TRP A 177 18.85 10.81 11.61
N LEU A 178 18.68 11.89 10.86
CA LEU A 178 19.68 12.47 9.97
C LEU A 178 20.00 13.89 10.41
N LYS A 179 21.24 14.35 10.23
CA LYS A 179 21.62 15.74 10.44
C LYS A 179 22.17 16.33 9.15
N TYR A 180 21.54 17.40 8.70
CA TYR A 180 21.91 18.13 7.48
C TYR A 180 21.90 19.63 7.76
N LYS A 181 23.02 20.30 7.48
CA LYS A 181 23.27 21.69 7.87
C LYS A 181 23.04 21.84 9.40
N ASN A 182 22.19 22.77 9.81
CA ASN A 182 21.89 23.05 11.22
C ASN A 182 20.62 22.34 11.71
N ARG A 183 20.11 21.35 10.98
CA ARG A 183 18.85 20.65 11.31
C ARG A 183 19.08 19.18 11.55
N LYS A 184 18.40 18.66 12.57
CA LYS A 184 18.29 17.23 12.85
C LYS A 184 16.87 16.81 12.49
N VAL A 185 16.74 15.80 11.63
CA VAL A 185 15.47 15.28 11.12
C VAL A 185 15.29 13.89 11.70
N LYS A 186 14.21 13.68 12.45
CA LYS A 186 13.88 12.36 13.00
C LYS A 186 13.29 11.49 11.90
N LEU A 187 13.71 10.23 11.83
CA LEU A 187 13.13 9.24 10.94
C LEU A 187 12.25 8.29 11.74
N VAL A 188 11.07 7.95 11.20
CA VAL A 188 10.10 7.11 11.93
C VAL A 188 9.55 6.03 11.01
N SER A 189 9.63 4.78 11.46
CA SER A 189 8.99 3.64 10.79
C SER A 189 7.68 3.31 11.50
N SER A 190 6.56 3.67 10.87
CA SER A 190 5.21 3.46 11.43
C SER A 190 4.25 2.97 10.34
N PRO A 191 3.83 1.70 10.38
CA PRO A 191 2.97 1.15 9.34
C PRO A 191 1.54 1.65 9.57
N VAL A 192 0.93 2.29 8.55
CA VAL A 192 -0.47 2.75 8.65
C VAL A 192 -1.38 1.58 9.03
N GLY A 193 -2.24 1.79 10.02
CA GLY A 193 -3.22 0.81 10.46
C GLY A 193 -4.55 0.90 9.73
N THR A 194 -5.45 -0.03 10.06
CA THR A 194 -6.88 0.06 9.69
C THR A 194 -7.68 0.58 10.88
N SER A 195 -9.02 0.54 10.79
CA SER A 195 -9.94 0.74 11.91
C SER A 195 -10.66 -0.59 12.20
N PRO A 196 -10.06 -1.51 12.97
CA PRO A 196 -10.62 -2.86 13.16
C PRO A 196 -11.99 -2.85 13.83
N ASP A 197 -12.22 -1.91 14.74
CA ASP A 197 -13.49 -1.64 15.41
C ASP A 197 -14.62 -1.29 14.42
N VAL A 198 -14.33 -0.41 13.45
CA VAL A 198 -15.26 -0.03 12.39
C VAL A 198 -15.55 -1.22 11.48
N ILE A 199 -14.51 -1.96 11.09
CA ILE A 199 -14.65 -3.14 10.22
C ILE A 199 -15.51 -4.20 10.89
N GLN A 200 -15.28 -4.49 12.18
CA GLN A 200 -16.07 -5.45 12.95
C GLN A 200 -17.53 -5.01 13.12
N THR A 201 -17.75 -3.72 13.36
CA THR A 201 -19.11 -3.16 13.45
C THR A 201 -19.86 -3.29 12.12
N LEU A 202 -19.18 -3.02 11.00
CA LEU A 202 -19.76 -3.16 9.67
C LEU A 202 -20.02 -4.63 9.32
N ALA A 203 -19.12 -5.55 9.68
CA ALA A 203 -19.24 -6.97 9.37
C ALA A 203 -20.50 -7.64 9.96
N VAL A 204 -21.09 -7.07 11.01
CA VAL A 204 -22.33 -7.56 11.65
C VAL A 204 -23.56 -6.69 11.35
N ARG A 205 -23.41 -5.62 10.55
CA ARG A 205 -24.53 -4.76 10.13
C ARG A 205 -25.48 -5.55 9.23
N ASN A 206 -26.79 -5.33 9.37
CA ASN A 206 -27.81 -6.15 8.68
C ASN A 206 -27.65 -6.17 7.14
N ASP A 207 -27.38 -5.03 6.53
CA ASP A 207 -27.15 -4.91 5.08
C ASP A 207 -25.88 -5.65 4.62
N VAL A 208 -24.79 -5.61 5.41
CA VAL A 208 -23.56 -6.38 5.14
C VAL A 208 -23.78 -7.88 5.33
N ALA A 209 -24.61 -8.27 6.31
CA ALA A 209 -25.02 -9.66 6.52
C ALA A 209 -25.86 -10.19 5.34
N GLU A 210 -26.73 -9.36 4.76
CA GLU A 210 -27.48 -9.70 3.55
C GLU A 210 -26.57 -9.86 2.33
N LEU A 211 -25.60 -8.95 2.14
CA LEU A 211 -24.58 -9.08 1.08
C LEU A 211 -23.76 -10.37 1.25
N SER A 212 -23.37 -10.66 2.49
CA SER A 212 -22.67 -11.88 2.87
C SER A 212 -23.45 -13.14 2.51
N LYS A 213 -24.78 -13.13 2.71
CA LYS A 213 -25.65 -14.25 2.33
C LYS A 213 -25.72 -14.42 0.80
N LYS A 214 -25.84 -13.32 0.05
CA LYS A 214 -25.81 -13.35 -1.43
C LYS A 214 -24.49 -13.91 -1.96
N ILE A 215 -23.37 -13.52 -1.38
CA ILE A 215 -22.05 -14.06 -1.74
C ILE A 215 -22.02 -15.58 -1.56
N ASP A 216 -22.56 -16.09 -0.45
CA ASP A 216 -22.64 -17.53 -0.20
C ASP A 216 -23.56 -18.26 -1.20
N GLU A 217 -24.72 -17.69 -1.50
CA GLU A 217 -25.74 -18.28 -2.39
C GLU A 217 -25.37 -18.22 -3.86
N ASP A 218 -24.73 -17.14 -4.33
CA ASP A 218 -24.51 -16.88 -5.76
C ASP A 218 -23.10 -17.24 -6.23
N THR A 219 -22.10 -16.93 -5.40
CA THR A 219 -20.69 -17.06 -5.78
C THR A 219 -20.04 -18.27 -5.12
N LYS A 220 -20.07 -18.34 -3.78
CA LYS A 220 -19.40 -19.40 -3.04
C LYS A 220 -20.04 -20.75 -3.34
N LYS A 221 -21.36 -20.92 -3.14
CA LYS A 221 -22.10 -22.16 -3.44
C LYS A 221 -21.38 -23.43 -2.95
N GLY A 222 -20.84 -23.39 -1.74
CA GLY A 222 -20.06 -24.50 -1.14
C GLY A 222 -18.63 -24.68 -1.67
N ARG A 223 -18.16 -23.83 -2.58
CA ARG A 223 -16.80 -23.80 -3.12
C ARG A 223 -15.86 -23.03 -2.18
N LYS A 224 -14.56 -23.26 -2.32
CA LYS A 224 -13.54 -22.39 -1.72
C LYS A 224 -13.51 -21.05 -2.47
N LEU A 225 -13.73 -19.96 -1.73
CA LEU A 225 -13.69 -18.60 -2.26
C LEU A 225 -12.32 -17.99 -2.01
N ILE A 226 -11.60 -17.72 -3.09
CA ILE A 226 -10.37 -16.95 -3.11
C ILE A 226 -10.72 -15.52 -3.49
N LEU A 227 -10.21 -14.54 -2.76
CA LEU A 227 -10.40 -13.12 -3.05
C LEU A 227 -9.06 -12.46 -3.29
N SER A 228 -8.96 -11.73 -4.40
CA SER A 228 -7.91 -10.77 -4.63
C SER A 228 -8.52 -9.42 -4.99
N ALA A 229 -8.11 -8.38 -4.28
CA ALA A 229 -8.62 -7.03 -4.48
C ALA A 229 -7.46 -6.05 -4.62
N SER A 230 -7.45 -5.31 -5.73
CA SER A 230 -6.42 -4.33 -6.04
C SER A 230 -6.95 -3.28 -7.03
N ARG A 231 -6.08 -2.36 -7.45
CA ARG A 231 -6.35 -1.46 -8.58
C ARG A 231 -5.64 -2.01 -9.80
N VAL A 232 -6.08 -1.63 -11.00
CA VAL A 232 -5.31 -1.84 -12.22
C VAL A 232 -4.05 -1.00 -12.14
N ASP A 233 -2.93 -1.68 -11.91
CA ASP A 233 -1.60 -1.11 -11.76
C ASP A 233 -0.58 -2.25 -11.90
N TYR A 234 0.45 -2.07 -12.73
CA TYR A 234 1.45 -3.11 -13.01
C TYR A 234 2.21 -3.56 -11.75
N THR A 235 2.19 -2.77 -10.69
CA THR A 235 2.82 -3.12 -9.40
C THR A 235 2.02 -4.17 -8.62
N LYS A 236 0.73 -4.36 -8.94
CA LYS A 236 -0.21 -5.14 -8.11
C LYS A 236 -0.21 -6.64 -8.38
N GLY A 237 0.55 -7.09 -9.38
CA GLY A 237 0.80 -8.51 -9.60
C GLY A 237 -0.44 -9.31 -10.01
N ASN A 238 -1.44 -8.65 -10.61
CA ASN A 238 -2.71 -9.27 -11.00
C ASN A 238 -2.52 -10.28 -12.14
N GLU A 239 -1.59 -10.01 -13.05
CA GLU A 239 -1.26 -10.93 -14.14
C GLU A 239 -0.60 -12.20 -13.58
N GLU A 240 0.40 -12.05 -12.71
CA GLU A 240 1.09 -13.15 -12.05
C GLU A 240 0.13 -14.03 -11.25
N LEU A 241 -0.84 -13.41 -10.57
CA LEU A 241 -1.91 -14.10 -9.85
C LEU A 241 -2.81 -14.91 -10.79
N LEU A 242 -3.26 -14.30 -11.89
CA LEU A 242 -4.09 -14.97 -12.89
C LEU A 242 -3.37 -16.16 -13.52
N LEU A 243 -2.09 -15.98 -13.87
CA LEU A 243 -1.26 -17.07 -14.43
C LEU A 243 -1.01 -18.18 -13.41
N ALA A 244 -0.81 -17.85 -12.13
CA ALA A 244 -0.71 -18.86 -11.06
C ALA A 244 -2.01 -19.61 -10.86
N PHE A 245 -3.15 -18.92 -10.90
CA PHE A 245 -4.46 -19.56 -10.81
C PHE A 245 -4.74 -20.45 -12.02
N GLU A 246 -4.34 -20.06 -13.23
CA GLU A 246 -4.41 -20.91 -14.41
C GLU A 246 -3.60 -22.20 -14.23
N ARG A 247 -2.32 -22.10 -13.83
CA ARG A 247 -1.47 -23.27 -13.59
C ARG A 247 -2.04 -24.19 -12.51
N LEU A 248 -2.67 -23.63 -11.47
CA LEU A 248 -3.39 -24.41 -10.47
C LEU A 248 -4.52 -25.23 -11.12
N LEU A 249 -5.36 -24.61 -11.94
CA LEU A 249 -6.47 -25.30 -12.61
C LEU A 249 -5.99 -26.35 -13.62
N GLU A 250 -4.85 -26.14 -14.28
CA GLU A 250 -4.24 -27.15 -15.16
C GLU A 250 -3.76 -28.38 -14.38
N ARG A 251 -3.06 -28.17 -13.26
CA ARG A 251 -2.49 -29.25 -12.43
C ARG A 251 -3.53 -29.97 -11.58
N ARG A 252 -4.65 -29.30 -11.26
CA ARG A 252 -5.69 -29.79 -10.34
C ARG A 252 -7.09 -29.82 -10.97
N PRO A 253 -7.35 -30.73 -11.94
CA PRO A 253 -8.70 -30.94 -12.48
C PRO A 253 -9.73 -31.28 -11.40
N ASP A 254 -9.30 -31.86 -10.27
CA ASP A 254 -10.16 -32.17 -9.13
C ASP A 254 -10.73 -30.93 -8.40
N LEU A 255 -10.14 -29.75 -8.61
CA LEU A 255 -10.62 -28.47 -8.08
C LEU A 255 -11.64 -27.79 -9.00
N HIS A 256 -11.85 -28.28 -10.22
CA HIS A 256 -12.82 -27.70 -11.14
C HIS A 256 -14.22 -27.78 -10.53
N GLY A 257 -14.93 -26.65 -10.50
CA GLY A 257 -16.23 -26.53 -9.83
C GLY A 257 -16.17 -26.44 -8.31
N LYS A 258 -14.98 -26.51 -7.68
CA LYS A 258 -14.80 -26.48 -6.21
C LYS A 258 -14.06 -25.25 -5.68
N VAL A 259 -13.43 -24.47 -6.56
CA VAL A 259 -12.75 -23.23 -6.21
C VAL A 259 -13.28 -22.09 -7.08
N VAL A 260 -13.34 -20.87 -6.56
CA VAL A 260 -13.70 -19.68 -7.32
C VAL A 260 -12.80 -18.52 -6.88
N LEU A 261 -12.26 -17.79 -7.86
CA LEU A 261 -11.51 -16.56 -7.64
C LEU A 261 -12.43 -15.36 -7.87
N MET A 262 -12.65 -14.55 -6.85
CA MET A 262 -13.17 -13.20 -6.99
C MET A 262 -11.98 -12.25 -7.16
N LEU A 263 -11.81 -11.71 -8.37
CA LEU A 263 -10.79 -10.74 -8.72
C LEU A 263 -11.42 -9.35 -8.91
N ALA A 264 -11.23 -8.49 -7.92
CA ALA A 264 -11.66 -7.09 -7.97
C ALA A 264 -10.47 -6.20 -8.33
N CYS A 265 -10.41 -5.73 -9.58
CA CYS A 265 -9.33 -4.89 -10.10
C CYS A 265 -9.89 -3.54 -10.52
N VAL A 266 -10.01 -2.59 -9.60
CA VAL A 266 -10.62 -1.28 -9.90
C VAL A 266 -9.88 -0.59 -11.04
N ALA A 267 -10.61 -0.22 -12.10
CA ALA A 267 -10.06 0.42 -13.29
C ALA A 267 -9.26 1.68 -12.93
N ALA A 268 -8.25 1.98 -13.75
CA ALA A 268 -7.51 3.22 -13.62
C ALA A 268 -8.42 4.43 -13.88
N ALA A 269 -8.07 5.58 -13.29
CA ALA A 269 -8.75 6.83 -13.60
C ALA A 269 -8.61 7.19 -15.08
N SER A 270 -9.60 7.89 -15.64
CA SER A 270 -9.54 8.34 -17.04
C SER A 270 -8.30 9.19 -17.31
N GLY A 271 -7.63 8.95 -18.44
CA GLY A 271 -6.40 9.65 -18.84
C GLY A 271 -5.09 8.99 -18.41
N MET A 272 -5.15 7.88 -17.66
CA MET A 272 -3.98 7.12 -17.18
C MET A 272 -3.46 6.14 -18.22
N LYS A 273 -2.68 6.62 -19.21
CA LYS A 273 -2.17 5.80 -20.32
C LYS A 273 -1.26 4.65 -19.88
N ILE A 274 -0.43 4.88 -18.86
CA ILE A 274 0.54 3.88 -18.36
C ILE A 274 -0.11 2.57 -17.87
N TYR A 275 -1.42 2.57 -17.60
CA TYR A 275 -2.15 1.39 -17.12
C TYR A 275 -3.02 0.72 -18.18
N GLU A 276 -3.16 1.29 -19.39
CA GLU A 276 -4.04 0.76 -20.44
C GLU A 276 -3.62 -0.65 -20.88
N GLU A 277 -2.33 -0.87 -21.09
CA GLU A 277 -1.79 -2.19 -21.45
C GLU A 277 -2.01 -3.21 -20.35
N THR A 278 -1.73 -2.85 -19.09
CA THR A 278 -1.98 -3.71 -17.93
C THR A 278 -3.46 -4.07 -17.82
N GLN A 279 -4.36 -3.11 -18.05
CA GLN A 279 -5.80 -3.39 -18.03
C GLN A 279 -6.18 -4.43 -19.07
N ARG A 280 -5.75 -4.22 -20.32
CA ARG A 280 -6.02 -5.14 -21.43
C ARG A 280 -5.50 -6.54 -21.13
N LEU A 281 -4.27 -6.67 -20.64
CA LEU A 281 -3.66 -7.97 -20.32
C LEU A 281 -4.43 -8.73 -19.23
N ILE A 282 -4.90 -8.02 -18.19
CA ILE A 282 -5.72 -8.62 -17.12
C ILE A 282 -7.07 -9.11 -17.68
N GLU A 283 -7.75 -8.28 -18.47
CA GLU A 283 -9.05 -8.59 -19.06
C GLU A 283 -8.96 -9.78 -20.03
N GLU A 284 -7.97 -9.77 -20.93
CA GLU A 284 -7.71 -10.86 -21.88
C GLU A 284 -7.36 -12.16 -21.16
N THR A 285 -6.51 -12.11 -20.13
CA THR A 285 -6.09 -13.29 -19.37
C THR A 285 -7.26 -13.88 -18.58
N ALA A 286 -8.04 -13.06 -17.87
CA ALA A 286 -9.22 -13.52 -17.14
C ALA A 286 -10.27 -14.13 -18.10
N GLY A 287 -10.51 -13.48 -19.24
CA GLY A 287 -11.42 -13.98 -20.27
C GLY A 287 -10.96 -15.32 -20.86
N ARG A 288 -9.67 -15.44 -21.18
CA ARG A 288 -9.05 -16.67 -21.71
C ARG A 288 -9.15 -17.84 -20.72
N ILE A 289 -8.83 -17.62 -19.43
CA ILE A 289 -8.95 -18.66 -18.39
C ILE A 289 -10.41 -19.09 -18.24
N ASN A 290 -11.34 -18.13 -18.13
CA ASN A 290 -12.77 -18.47 -18.05
C ASN A 290 -13.24 -19.25 -19.29
N GLY A 291 -12.84 -18.85 -20.49
CA GLY A 291 -13.21 -19.57 -21.73
C GLY A 291 -12.68 -21.01 -21.78
N ARG A 292 -11.54 -21.28 -21.14
CA ARG A 292 -10.90 -22.60 -21.14
C ARG A 292 -11.43 -23.55 -20.07
N PHE A 293 -11.77 -23.03 -18.88
CA PHE A 293 -12.08 -23.87 -17.71
C PHE A 293 -13.53 -23.81 -17.22
N SER A 294 -14.36 -22.88 -17.72
CA SER A 294 -15.74 -22.78 -17.23
C SER A 294 -16.56 -24.04 -17.50
N LEU A 295 -17.48 -24.33 -16.58
CA LEU A 295 -18.54 -25.32 -16.73
C LEU A 295 -19.89 -24.59 -16.74
N ILE A 296 -20.98 -25.31 -17.02
CA ILE A 296 -22.33 -24.72 -17.12
C ILE A 296 -22.71 -23.94 -15.85
N ASP A 297 -22.36 -24.45 -14.68
CA ASP A 297 -22.73 -23.90 -13.37
C ASP A 297 -21.55 -23.25 -12.62
N TRP A 298 -20.39 -23.10 -13.28
CA TRP A 298 -19.16 -22.62 -12.66
C TRP A 298 -18.33 -21.74 -13.60
N VAL A 299 -18.13 -20.50 -13.17
CA VAL A 299 -17.17 -19.57 -13.75
C VAL A 299 -15.97 -19.49 -12.78
N PRO A 300 -14.76 -19.91 -13.19
CA PRO A 300 -13.60 -19.98 -12.31
C PRO A 300 -13.19 -18.61 -11.74
N ILE A 301 -13.29 -17.56 -12.56
CA ILE A 301 -12.91 -16.18 -12.18
C ILE A 301 -14.13 -15.27 -12.30
N ARG A 302 -14.58 -14.75 -11.16
CA ARG A 302 -15.49 -13.60 -11.08
C ARG A 302 -14.64 -12.34 -11.12
N PHE A 303 -14.71 -11.62 -12.23
CA PHE A 303 -13.87 -10.45 -12.48
C PHE A 303 -14.70 -9.16 -12.49
N SER A 304 -14.24 -8.13 -11.78
CA SER A 304 -14.86 -6.81 -11.77
C SER A 304 -13.80 -5.71 -11.86
N THR A 305 -14.03 -4.75 -12.75
CA THR A 305 -13.27 -3.50 -12.84
C THR A 305 -13.94 -2.32 -12.14
N ASN A 306 -15.16 -2.53 -11.64
CA ASN A 306 -15.92 -1.51 -10.94
C ASN A 306 -15.46 -1.38 -9.49
N ARG A 307 -15.55 -0.16 -8.95
CA ARG A 307 -15.34 0.07 -7.52
C ARG A 307 -16.40 -0.67 -6.71
N ILE A 308 -15.94 -1.60 -5.87
CA ILE A 308 -16.79 -2.27 -4.87
C ILE A 308 -16.96 -1.30 -3.68
N PRO A 309 -18.20 -0.98 -3.26
CA PRO A 309 -18.45 -0.20 -2.05
C PRO A 309 -17.81 -0.85 -0.82
N TYR A 310 -17.41 -0.03 0.15
CA TYR A 310 -16.61 -0.52 1.27
C TYR A 310 -17.35 -1.59 2.09
N GLU A 311 -18.64 -1.42 2.31
CA GLU A 311 -19.46 -2.37 3.07
C GLU A 311 -19.64 -3.71 2.35
N GLU A 312 -19.70 -3.69 1.01
CA GLU A 312 -19.68 -4.91 0.21
C GLU A 312 -18.30 -5.58 0.25
N MET A 313 -17.21 -4.80 0.22
CA MET A 313 -15.86 -5.32 0.36
C MET A 313 -15.66 -6.05 1.70
N ILE A 314 -16.24 -5.55 2.78
CA ILE A 314 -16.23 -6.22 4.09
C ILE A 314 -17.00 -7.54 4.04
N ALA A 315 -18.12 -7.61 3.32
CA ALA A 315 -18.84 -8.87 3.11
C ALA A 315 -17.97 -9.88 2.34
N TRP A 316 -17.27 -9.44 1.28
CA TRP A 316 -16.31 -10.26 0.54
C TRP A 316 -15.19 -10.78 1.45
N PHE A 317 -14.49 -9.91 2.17
CA PHE A 317 -13.46 -10.31 3.13
C PHE A 317 -13.99 -11.33 4.14
N SER A 318 -15.18 -11.09 4.69
CA SER A 318 -15.81 -11.94 5.69
C SER A 318 -16.12 -13.34 5.17
N LYS A 319 -16.33 -13.53 3.87
CA LYS A 319 -16.74 -14.82 3.26
C LYS A 319 -15.62 -15.57 2.55
N SER A 320 -14.55 -14.88 2.18
CA SER A 320 -13.39 -15.47 1.52
C SER A 320 -12.62 -16.41 2.45
N ASP A 321 -12.36 -17.62 1.97
CA ASP A 321 -11.55 -18.62 2.67
C ASP A 321 -10.06 -18.29 2.52
N ILE A 322 -9.68 -17.71 1.38
CA ILE A 322 -8.31 -17.29 1.09
C ILE A 322 -8.34 -15.85 0.58
N CYS A 323 -7.53 -14.97 1.14
CA CYS A 323 -7.20 -13.68 0.55
C CYS A 323 -5.82 -13.77 -0.09
N TRP A 324 -5.74 -13.55 -1.39
CA TRP A 324 -4.51 -13.75 -2.17
C TRP A 324 -4.03 -12.40 -2.73
N ILE A 325 -3.02 -11.84 -2.07
CA ILE A 325 -2.51 -10.49 -2.31
C ILE A 325 -1.05 -10.58 -2.75
N THR A 326 -0.80 -10.44 -4.05
CA THR A 326 0.50 -10.75 -4.65
C THR A 326 1.16 -9.60 -5.41
N PRO A 327 1.15 -8.36 -4.91
CA PRO A 327 1.82 -7.27 -5.59
C PRO A 327 3.32 -7.52 -5.73
N LEU A 328 3.87 -7.15 -6.87
CA LEU A 328 5.31 -7.20 -7.14
C LEU A 328 6.07 -6.24 -6.22
N ARG A 329 5.46 -5.07 -5.93
CA ARG A 329 5.93 -4.07 -4.95
C ARG A 329 4.74 -3.32 -4.38
N ASP A 330 4.69 -3.13 -3.06
CA ASP A 330 3.66 -2.32 -2.41
C ASP A 330 4.19 -1.68 -1.13
N GLY A 331 3.83 -0.42 -0.88
CA GLY A 331 4.31 0.33 0.29
C GLY A 331 3.85 -0.27 1.61
N LEU A 332 2.62 -0.79 1.64
CA LEU A 332 2.07 -1.49 2.79
C LEU A 332 1.10 -2.58 2.37
N ASN A 333 0.03 -2.19 1.67
CA ASN A 333 -1.16 -2.98 1.35
C ASN A 333 -2.18 -3.09 2.52
N LEU A 334 -3.16 -2.18 2.53
CA LEU A 334 -4.24 -2.17 3.52
C LEU A 334 -5.26 -3.29 3.31
N VAL A 335 -5.49 -3.74 2.07
CA VAL A 335 -6.41 -4.85 1.76
C VAL A 335 -6.07 -6.10 2.57
N ALA A 336 -4.77 -6.42 2.70
CA ALA A 336 -4.30 -7.51 3.55
C ALA A 336 -4.69 -7.33 5.03
N LYS A 337 -4.50 -6.13 5.58
CA LYS A 337 -4.88 -5.80 6.97
C LYS A 337 -6.40 -5.79 7.17
N GLU A 338 -7.16 -5.32 6.19
CA GLU A 338 -8.63 -5.28 6.22
C GLU A 338 -9.24 -6.68 6.18
N TYR A 339 -8.67 -7.60 5.38
CA TYR A 339 -9.06 -9.01 5.40
C TYR A 339 -8.87 -9.62 6.80
N VAL A 340 -7.68 -9.44 7.38
CA VAL A 340 -7.37 -9.91 8.74
C VAL A 340 -8.35 -9.31 9.76
N ALA A 341 -8.56 -8.00 9.70
CA ALA A 341 -9.51 -7.31 10.57
C ALA A 341 -10.93 -7.88 10.44
N ALA A 342 -11.42 -8.13 9.23
CA ALA A 342 -12.76 -8.67 8.98
C ALA A 342 -12.92 -10.13 9.43
N ARG A 343 -11.82 -10.89 9.50
CA ARG A 343 -11.80 -12.30 9.94
C ARG A 343 -11.47 -12.48 11.42
N LYS A 344 -11.53 -11.43 12.24
CA LYS A 344 -11.34 -11.51 13.70
C LYS A 344 -12.21 -12.62 14.32
N GLY A 345 -11.56 -13.52 15.07
CA GLY A 345 -12.21 -14.66 15.72
C GLY A 345 -12.65 -15.79 14.76
N ARG A 346 -12.19 -15.80 13.51
CA ARG A 346 -12.52 -16.80 12.48
C ARG A 346 -11.26 -17.43 11.90
N ASP A 347 -11.44 -18.49 11.13
CA ASP A 347 -10.41 -19.08 10.26
C ASP A 347 -10.21 -18.24 8.99
N GLY A 348 -9.40 -18.74 8.04
CA GLY A 348 -9.05 -18.07 6.79
C GLY A 348 -7.54 -17.98 6.59
N VAL A 349 -7.13 -17.84 5.33
CA VAL A 349 -5.71 -17.79 4.94
C VAL A 349 -5.40 -16.50 4.20
N LEU A 350 -4.40 -15.77 4.66
CA LEU A 350 -3.80 -14.68 3.89
C LEU A 350 -2.55 -15.20 3.18
N VAL A 351 -2.58 -15.25 1.85
CA VAL A 351 -1.39 -15.44 1.02
C VAL A 351 -0.90 -14.06 0.59
N LEU A 352 0.32 -13.70 0.98
CA LEU A 352 0.82 -12.33 0.88
C LEU A 352 2.20 -12.28 0.21
N SER A 353 2.36 -11.37 -0.75
CA SER A 353 3.68 -11.10 -1.33
C SER A 353 4.67 -10.61 -0.27
N GLU A 354 5.86 -11.21 -0.25
CA GLU A 354 6.98 -10.77 0.59
C GLU A 354 7.49 -9.36 0.25
N PHE A 355 7.00 -8.77 -0.84
CA PHE A 355 7.35 -7.43 -1.30
C PHE A 355 6.27 -6.37 -0.96
N THR A 356 5.47 -6.66 0.06
CA THR A 356 4.52 -5.72 0.69
C THR A 356 5.04 -5.28 2.04
N GLY A 357 4.84 -4.01 2.41
CA GLY A 357 5.13 -3.57 3.78
C GLY A 357 4.31 -4.31 4.85
N ALA A 358 3.12 -4.82 4.54
CA ALA A 358 2.33 -5.63 5.47
C ALA A 358 3.03 -6.96 5.81
N SER A 359 3.88 -7.50 4.93
CA SER A 359 4.59 -8.77 5.16
C SER A 359 5.58 -8.71 6.32
N VAL A 360 6.04 -7.52 6.72
CA VAL A 360 6.94 -7.35 7.88
C VAL A 360 6.18 -7.11 9.18
N VAL A 361 4.85 -7.04 9.15
CA VAL A 361 3.99 -6.82 10.32
C VAL A 361 3.09 -8.02 10.60
N LEU A 362 2.57 -8.68 9.57
CA LEU A 362 1.58 -9.76 9.70
C LEU A 362 2.25 -11.14 9.87
N ASP A 363 2.79 -11.42 11.06
CA ASP A 363 3.34 -12.75 11.44
C ASP A 363 2.24 -13.82 11.48
N GLY A 364 1.99 -14.44 10.33
CA GLY A 364 0.96 -15.48 10.19
C GLY A 364 0.56 -15.71 8.74
N ALA A 365 0.78 -14.72 7.88
CA ALA A 365 0.55 -14.82 6.45
C ALA A 365 1.43 -15.93 5.82
N LEU A 366 0.90 -16.60 4.80
CA LEU A 366 1.70 -17.45 3.92
C LEU A 366 2.39 -16.54 2.91
N LEU A 367 3.68 -16.32 3.10
CA LEU A 367 4.47 -15.48 2.22
C LEU A 367 4.68 -16.15 0.86
N THR A 368 4.61 -15.36 -0.20
CA THR A 368 4.91 -15.80 -1.57
C THR A 368 5.81 -14.81 -2.28
N ASN A 369 6.61 -15.31 -3.21
CA ASN A 369 7.40 -14.51 -4.13
C ASN A 369 6.68 -14.47 -5.50
N PRO A 370 6.06 -13.34 -5.90
CA PRO A 370 5.33 -13.24 -7.16
C PRO A 370 6.23 -13.33 -8.41
N TYR A 371 7.56 -13.21 -8.26
CA TYR A 371 8.51 -13.44 -9.36
C TYR A 371 8.84 -14.93 -9.57
N SER A 372 8.40 -15.81 -8.67
CA SER A 372 8.65 -17.24 -8.74
C SER A 372 7.34 -18.00 -8.94
N HIS A 373 7.14 -18.55 -10.15
CA HIS A 373 5.99 -19.40 -10.44
C HIS A 373 5.85 -20.54 -9.42
N LYS A 374 6.96 -21.20 -9.07
CA LYS A 374 6.97 -22.28 -8.09
C LYS A 374 6.49 -21.82 -6.71
N GLN A 375 6.99 -20.69 -6.20
CA GLN A 375 6.56 -20.22 -4.87
C GLN A 375 5.10 -19.75 -4.87
N MET A 376 4.63 -19.12 -5.95
CA MET A 376 3.21 -18.79 -6.12
C MET A 376 2.32 -20.04 -6.11
N ASP A 377 2.73 -21.08 -6.83
CA ASP A 377 2.00 -22.34 -6.93
C ASP A 377 2.02 -23.09 -5.59
N ASP A 378 3.19 -23.19 -4.93
CA ASP A 378 3.35 -23.83 -3.63
C ASP A 378 2.53 -23.10 -2.54
N ALA A 379 2.48 -21.77 -2.57
CA ALA A 379 1.75 -20.96 -1.60
C ALA A 379 0.23 -21.17 -1.68
N ILE A 380 -0.35 -21.18 -2.90
CA ILE A 380 -1.80 -21.41 -3.04
C ILE A 380 -2.19 -22.86 -2.75
N GLU A 381 -1.35 -23.83 -3.11
CA GLU A 381 -1.57 -25.25 -2.75
C GLU A 381 -1.57 -25.41 -1.23
N THR A 382 -0.59 -24.78 -0.55
CA THR A 382 -0.52 -24.77 0.91
C THR A 382 -1.77 -24.12 1.51
N ALA A 383 -2.20 -22.97 0.99
CA ALA A 383 -3.39 -22.27 1.48
C ALA A 383 -4.68 -23.09 1.33
N LEU A 384 -4.83 -23.82 0.22
CA LEU A 384 -5.99 -24.69 -0.03
C LEU A 384 -6.02 -25.91 0.90
N ALA A 385 -4.84 -26.41 1.29
CA ALA A 385 -4.68 -27.60 2.13
C ALA A 385 -4.53 -27.29 3.64
N LEU A 386 -4.39 -26.01 4.03
CA LEU A 386 -4.04 -25.63 5.39
C LEU A 386 -5.11 -26.09 6.40
N PRO A 387 -4.77 -26.86 7.45
CA PRO A 387 -5.74 -27.30 8.45
C PRO A 387 -6.39 -26.13 9.18
N GLN A 388 -7.67 -26.26 9.53
CA GLN A 388 -8.45 -25.18 10.15
C GLN A 388 -7.83 -24.66 11.46
N GLU A 389 -7.29 -25.55 12.29
CA GLU A 389 -6.61 -25.17 13.54
C GLU A 389 -5.41 -24.24 13.29
N GLU A 390 -4.62 -24.54 12.25
CA GLU A 390 -3.48 -23.71 11.86
C GLU A 390 -3.95 -22.37 11.27
N GLN A 391 -5.03 -22.36 10.49
CA GLN A 391 -5.64 -21.12 9.99
C GLN A 391 -6.04 -20.19 11.14
N VAL A 392 -6.74 -20.71 12.15
CA VAL A 392 -7.16 -19.91 13.33
C VAL A 392 -5.94 -19.39 14.10
N SER A 393 -4.92 -20.23 14.30
CA SER A 393 -3.70 -19.82 15.00
C SER A 393 -2.96 -18.69 14.26
N ARG A 394 -2.82 -18.80 12.94
CA ARG A 394 -2.18 -17.77 12.10
C ARG A 394 -3.00 -16.49 12.05
N MET A 395 -4.32 -16.61 11.90
CA MET A 395 -5.23 -15.46 11.87
C MET A 395 -5.16 -14.68 13.19
N LYS A 396 -5.15 -15.38 14.34
CA LYS A 396 -5.05 -14.75 15.65
C LYS A 396 -3.81 -13.84 15.77
N LYS A 397 -2.63 -14.34 15.41
CA LYS A 397 -1.40 -13.54 15.45
C LYS A 397 -1.49 -12.27 14.58
N MET A 398 -2.05 -12.40 13.38
CA MET A 398 -2.22 -11.25 12.48
C MET A 398 -3.25 -10.26 13.02
N VAL A 399 -4.33 -10.75 13.65
CA VAL A 399 -5.34 -9.90 14.31
C VAL A 399 -4.72 -9.13 15.46
N ASP A 400 -3.90 -9.78 16.30
CA ASP A 400 -3.21 -9.12 17.41
C ASP A 400 -2.37 -7.94 16.88
N ALA A 401 -1.63 -8.12 15.77
CA ALA A 401 -0.88 -7.04 15.13
C ALA A 401 -1.78 -5.94 14.52
N VAL A 402 -2.92 -6.29 13.93
CA VAL A 402 -3.85 -5.31 13.34
C VAL A 402 -4.58 -4.49 14.42
N ASP A 403 -4.88 -5.10 15.56
CA ASP A 403 -5.49 -4.43 16.73
C ASP A 403 -4.49 -3.54 17.49
N GLU A 404 -3.20 -3.89 17.52
CA GLU A 404 -2.14 -3.11 18.18
C GLU A 404 -1.66 -1.91 17.34
N PHE A 405 -1.79 -1.97 16.01
CA PHE A 405 -1.33 -0.94 15.09
C PHE A 405 -2.48 -0.41 14.23
N THR A 406 -3.40 0.31 14.86
CA THR A 406 -4.54 0.96 14.20
C THR A 406 -4.13 2.27 13.52
N VAL A 407 -5.05 2.85 12.73
CA VAL A 407 -4.84 4.18 12.13
C VAL A 407 -4.63 5.28 13.18
N THR A 408 -5.22 5.13 14.37
CA THR A 408 -5.02 6.05 15.49
C THR A 408 -3.62 5.92 16.06
N ASP A 409 -3.15 4.69 16.31
CA ASP A 409 -1.79 4.44 16.81
C ASP A 409 -0.71 4.97 15.86
N TRP A 410 -0.93 4.81 14.55
CA TRP A 410 -0.06 5.39 13.52
C TRP A 410 0.00 6.92 13.62
N ALA A 411 -1.16 7.58 13.78
CA ALA A 411 -1.21 9.03 13.90
C ALA A 411 -0.52 9.51 15.18
N ASP A 412 -0.78 8.86 16.31
CA ASP A 412 -0.21 9.20 17.60
C ASP A 412 1.32 9.05 17.59
N GLU A 413 1.85 7.97 17.01
CA GLU A 413 3.30 7.74 16.91
C GLU A 413 4.01 8.82 16.07
N GLN A 414 3.39 9.27 14.98
CA GLN A 414 3.93 10.33 14.13
C GLN A 414 3.89 11.69 14.84
N LEU A 415 2.78 12.01 15.51
CA LEU A 415 2.62 13.29 16.21
C LEU A 415 3.49 13.39 17.46
N GLN A 416 3.57 12.32 18.27
CA GLN A 416 4.48 12.28 19.42
C GLN A 416 5.94 12.46 18.99
N SER A 417 6.30 11.94 17.80
CA SER A 417 7.65 12.10 17.27
C SER A 417 8.01 13.55 16.95
N LEU A 418 7.03 14.41 16.63
CA LEU A 418 7.24 15.85 16.44
C LEU A 418 7.43 16.61 17.76
N GLU A 419 6.87 16.13 18.87
CA GLU A 419 7.00 16.77 20.18
C GLU A 419 8.39 16.55 20.79
N THR A 420 9.05 15.45 20.41
CA THR A 420 10.39 15.05 20.90
C THR A 420 11.57 15.67 20.13
N VAL A 421 11.33 16.67 19.29
CA VAL A 421 12.38 17.33 18.51
C VAL A 421 12.92 18.51 19.33
N ASP A 422 14.13 18.35 19.89
CA ASP A 422 14.89 19.39 20.59
C ASP A 422 15.41 20.50 19.68
#